data_AF-A0A942APX5-F1
#
_entry.id   AF-A0A942APX5-F1
#
_cell.length_a   1.000
_cell.length_b   1.000
_cell.length_c   1.000
_cell.angle_alpha   90.00
_cell.angle_beta   90.00
_cell.angle_gamma   90.00
#
_symmetry.space_group_name_H-M   'P 1'
#
loop_
_entity.id
_entity.type
_entity.pdbx_description
1 polymer ?
#
loop_
_entity_poly.entity_id
_entity_poly.type
_entity_poly.pdbx_seq_one_letter_code
_entity_poly.pdbx_strand_id
1 'polypeptide(L)'
;MSIYNNFRFISYLISLLLFIACGNDDNDSKNEQLQGSWVIQNKTITVWPRPGEDEAALRDSLTDYTFFKEGSVVTFQDDSVRLTIDYMEWQRPAVLPYSYHKNYLKITPPDQLPLLLEGSVEFQNPVLQFTLTTESYMSILQLLHPSFYDRILSANVSYFMQRQN
;
A
#
# COMPACT_ATOMS: atom_id res chain seq x y z
N MET A 1 -26.02 -52.38 -17.25
CA MET A 1 -25.97 -51.12 -18.01
C MET A 1 -26.44 -50.01 -17.06
N SER A 2 -25.62 -49.14 -16.47
CA SER A 2 -24.18 -48.93 -16.55
C SER A 2 -23.73 -48.18 -15.28
N ILE A 3 -23.17 -48.89 -14.29
CA ILE A 3 -22.47 -48.29 -13.13
C ILE A 3 -21.28 -47.42 -13.63
N TYR A 4 -20.79 -47.71 -14.84
CA TYR A 4 -19.79 -46.94 -15.57
C TYR A 4 -20.22 -45.50 -15.93
N ASN A 5 -21.52 -45.21 -16.09
CA ASN A 5 -21.96 -43.84 -16.39
C ASN A 5 -21.91 -42.92 -15.15
N ASN A 6 -22.20 -43.44 -13.95
CA ASN A 6 -22.10 -42.67 -12.72
C ASN A 6 -20.64 -42.35 -12.35
N PHE A 7 -19.71 -43.28 -12.61
CA PHE A 7 -18.28 -43.04 -12.37
C PHE A 7 -17.68 -41.96 -13.27
N ARG A 8 -18.12 -41.90 -14.54
CA ARG A 8 -17.73 -40.83 -15.46
C ARG A 8 -18.29 -39.48 -15.00
N PHE A 9 -19.56 -39.42 -14.61
CA PHE A 9 -20.19 -38.19 -14.14
C PHE A 9 -19.51 -37.62 -12.88
N ILE A 10 -19.18 -38.50 -11.91
CA ILE A 10 -18.45 -38.11 -10.69
C ILE A 10 -17.02 -37.66 -11.04
N SER A 11 -16.34 -38.33 -11.99
CA SER A 11 -15.01 -37.89 -12.44
C SER A 11 -15.04 -36.51 -13.10
N TYR A 12 -16.04 -36.23 -13.95
CA TYR A 12 -16.20 -34.91 -14.56
C TYR A 12 -16.51 -33.82 -13.53
N LEU A 13 -17.32 -34.14 -12.51
CA LEU A 13 -17.64 -33.20 -11.42
C LEU A 13 -16.40 -32.89 -10.57
N ILE A 14 -15.57 -33.90 -10.28
CA ILE A 14 -14.31 -33.73 -9.53
C ILE A 14 -13.29 -32.95 -10.37
N SER A 15 -13.17 -33.22 -11.67
CA SER A 15 -12.32 -32.43 -12.57
C SER A 15 -12.80 -30.98 -12.68
N LEU A 16 -14.11 -30.72 -12.73
CA LEU A 16 -14.66 -29.37 -12.75
C LEU A 16 -14.43 -28.61 -11.43
N LEU A 17 -14.55 -29.31 -10.29
CA LEU A 17 -14.21 -28.76 -8.97
C LEU A 17 -12.70 -28.49 -8.80
N LEU A 18 -11.84 -29.31 -9.41
CA LEU A 18 -10.39 -29.08 -9.44
C LEU A 18 -9.99 -27.89 -10.32
N PHE A 19 -10.73 -27.59 -11.38
CA PHE A 19 -10.50 -26.38 -12.18
C PHE A 19 -10.90 -25.08 -11.46
N ILE A 20 -11.83 -25.14 -10.51
CA ILE A 20 -12.20 -23.98 -9.67
C ILE A 20 -11.18 -23.78 -8.54
N ALA A 21 -10.47 -24.83 -8.11
CA ALA A 21 -9.45 -24.76 -7.06
C ALA A 21 -8.04 -24.37 -7.57
N CYS A 22 -7.80 -24.41 -8.88
CA CYS A 22 -6.53 -24.02 -9.50
C CYS A 22 -6.68 -22.70 -10.27
N GLY A 23 -7.01 -21.64 -9.53
CA GLY A 23 -7.12 -20.31 -10.11
C GLY A 23 -7.32 -19.22 -9.07
N ASN A 24 -6.88 -19.40 -7.82
CA ASN A 24 -6.63 -18.23 -6.98
C ASN A 24 -5.41 -17.56 -7.60
N ASP A 25 -5.68 -16.54 -8.41
CA ASP A 25 -4.69 -15.62 -8.93
C ASP A 25 -3.85 -15.17 -7.72
N ASP A 26 -2.52 -15.19 -7.83
CA ASP A 26 -1.60 -14.79 -6.74
C ASP A 26 -1.95 -13.41 -6.14
N ASN A 27 -2.76 -12.63 -6.87
CA ASN A 27 -3.32 -11.38 -6.43
C ASN A 27 -4.37 -11.51 -5.31
N ASP A 28 -5.32 -12.44 -5.43
CA ASP A 28 -6.44 -12.57 -4.48
C ASP A 28 -5.93 -13.05 -3.12
N SER A 29 -5.01 -14.01 -3.12
CA SER A 29 -4.36 -14.51 -1.90
C SER A 29 -3.55 -13.42 -1.18
N LYS A 30 -2.90 -12.52 -1.93
CA LYS A 30 -2.17 -11.38 -1.35
C LYS A 30 -3.09 -10.25 -0.91
N ASN A 31 -4.22 -10.05 -1.57
CA ASN A 31 -5.23 -9.10 -1.10
C ASN A 31 -5.88 -9.58 0.21
N GLU A 32 -6.12 -10.89 0.34
CA GLU A 32 -6.53 -11.51 1.60
C GLU A 32 -5.45 -11.34 2.69
N GLN A 33 -4.17 -11.46 2.32
CA GLN A 33 -3.07 -11.22 3.24
C GLN A 33 -3.00 -9.76 3.71
N LEU A 34 -3.37 -8.79 2.86
CA LEU A 34 -3.43 -7.37 3.19
C LEU A 34 -4.47 -7.05 4.28
N GLN A 35 -5.54 -7.84 4.39
CA GLN A 35 -6.65 -7.56 5.31
C GLN A 35 -6.20 -7.49 6.78
N GLY A 36 -6.89 -6.68 7.57
CA GLY A 36 -6.64 -6.49 9.00
C GLY A 36 -5.83 -5.23 9.30
N SER A 37 -5.36 -5.14 10.55
CA SER A 37 -4.69 -3.96 11.09
C SER A 37 -3.17 -4.07 11.01
N TRP A 38 -2.54 -2.98 10.60
CA TRP A 38 -1.10 -2.85 10.44
C TRP A 38 -0.63 -1.59 11.16
N VAL A 39 0.34 -1.75 12.07
CA VAL A 39 0.94 -0.63 12.81
C VAL A 39 2.21 -0.21 12.10
N ILE A 40 2.31 1.06 11.74
CA ILE A 40 3.51 1.63 11.10
C ILE A 40 4.63 1.68 12.13
N GLN A 41 5.67 0.87 11.93
CA GLN A 41 6.79 0.76 12.84
C GLN A 41 7.85 1.81 12.55
N ASN A 42 8.20 1.97 11.28
CA ASN A 42 9.17 2.95 10.83
C ASN A 42 8.95 3.29 9.35
N LYS A 43 9.76 4.22 8.86
CA LYS A 43 9.83 4.57 7.44
C LYS A 43 11.26 4.75 6.97
N THR A 44 11.46 4.65 5.67
CA THR A 44 12.73 4.96 5.02
C THR A 44 12.47 5.90 3.86
N ILE A 45 13.24 6.99 3.81
CA ILE A 45 13.17 7.99 2.74
C ILE A 45 14.43 7.89 1.90
N THR A 46 14.23 7.82 0.59
CA THR A 46 15.29 7.96 -0.40
C THR A 46 15.07 9.26 -1.14
N VAL A 47 16.09 10.11 -1.21
CA VAL A 47 16.02 11.42 -1.85
C VAL A 47 17.10 11.50 -2.93
N TRP A 48 16.74 12.05 -4.08
CA TRP A 48 17.68 12.42 -5.13
C TRP A 48 17.79 13.94 -5.17
N PRO A 49 18.84 14.51 -4.56
CA PRO A 49 19.01 15.96 -4.46
C PRO A 49 19.35 16.60 -5.81
N ARG A 50 19.08 17.90 -5.94
CA ARG A 50 19.67 18.69 -7.04
C ARG A 50 21.17 18.94 -6.80
N PRO A 51 21.94 19.24 -7.86
CA PRO A 51 23.35 19.57 -7.71
C PRO A 51 23.59 20.69 -6.70
N GLY A 52 24.47 20.46 -5.73
CA GLY A 52 24.83 21.42 -4.68
C GLY A 52 24.05 21.28 -3.37
N GLU A 53 23.01 20.44 -3.34
CA GLU A 53 22.28 20.12 -2.10
C GLU A 53 22.87 18.90 -1.38
N ASP A 54 22.77 18.89 -0.05
CA ASP A 54 23.21 17.78 0.80
C ASP A 54 22.10 16.73 0.94
N GLU A 55 22.35 15.52 0.45
CA GLU A 55 21.42 14.39 0.50
C GLU A 55 21.01 14.01 1.93
N ALA A 56 21.98 13.95 2.86
CA ALA A 56 21.71 13.51 4.23
C ALA A 56 20.85 14.55 4.96
N ALA A 57 21.20 15.83 4.83
CA ALA A 57 20.43 16.92 5.42
C ALA A 57 19.00 16.99 4.85
N LEU A 58 18.84 16.76 3.54
CA LEU A 58 17.52 16.71 2.90
C LEU A 58 16.71 15.52 3.38
N ARG A 59 17.29 14.32 3.45
CA ARG A 59 16.61 13.12 3.96
C ARG A 59 16.15 13.31 5.40
N ASP A 60 17.01 13.84 6.26
CA ASP A 60 16.68 14.11 7.66
C ASP A 60 15.53 15.12 7.74
N SER A 61 15.58 16.19 6.95
CA SER A 61 14.50 17.19 6.88
C SER A 61 13.17 16.59 6.39
N LEU A 62 13.20 15.65 5.45
CA LEU A 62 12.00 15.02 4.88
C LEU A 62 11.34 14.01 5.84
N THR A 63 12.03 13.59 6.90
CA THR A 63 11.52 12.58 7.85
C THR A 63 10.23 13.03 8.53
N ASP A 64 10.02 14.33 8.72
CA ASP A 64 8.81 14.84 9.35
C ASP A 64 7.65 15.08 8.36
N TYR A 65 7.92 15.09 7.04
CA TYR A 65 6.94 15.38 6.00
C TYR A 65 6.46 14.10 5.32
N THR A 66 5.71 13.29 6.08
CA THR A 66 5.16 12.02 5.60
C THR A 66 3.66 11.94 5.82
N PHE A 67 2.94 11.30 4.91
CA PHE A 67 1.48 11.15 4.99
C PHE A 67 1.03 10.25 6.13
N PHE A 68 1.87 9.28 6.52
CA PHE A 68 1.62 8.43 7.66
C PHE A 68 2.65 8.64 8.76
N LYS A 69 2.18 8.72 10.01
CA LYS A 69 3.02 8.84 11.19
C LYS A 69 3.36 7.47 11.78
N GLU A 70 4.58 7.31 12.29
CA GLU A 70 4.97 6.11 13.05
C GLU A 70 4.04 5.92 14.26
N GLY A 71 3.71 4.66 14.55
CA GLY A 71 2.71 4.27 15.54
C GLY A 71 1.26 4.35 15.05
N SER A 72 0.98 4.93 13.87
CA SER A 72 -0.37 4.94 13.31
C SER A 72 -0.80 3.55 12.88
N VAL A 73 -2.10 3.27 13.03
CA VAL A 73 -2.71 2.03 12.58
C VAL A 73 -3.41 2.26 11.24
N VAL A 74 -3.14 1.39 10.28
CA VAL A 74 -3.81 1.30 8.99
C VAL A 74 -4.57 -0.03 8.96
N THR A 75 -5.89 0.02 8.81
CA THR A 75 -6.75 -1.17 8.79
C THR A 75 -7.38 -1.35 7.43
N PHE A 76 -7.02 -2.42 6.73
CA PHE A 76 -7.65 -2.82 5.48
C PHE A 76 -8.83 -3.74 5.78
N GLN A 77 -9.99 -3.43 5.23
CA GLN A 77 -11.20 -4.23 5.37
C GLN A 77 -12.04 -4.12 4.10
N ASP A 78 -12.31 -5.27 3.49
CA ASP A 78 -13.06 -5.38 2.24
C ASP A 78 -12.36 -4.56 1.14
N ASP A 79 -13.02 -3.55 0.59
CA ASP A 79 -12.50 -2.61 -0.41
C ASP A 79 -12.13 -1.23 0.18
N SER A 80 -12.09 -1.13 1.51
CA SER A 80 -11.83 0.11 2.23
C SER A 80 -10.58 0.03 3.13
N VAL A 81 -9.93 1.16 3.32
CA VAL A 81 -8.83 1.34 4.27
C VAL A 81 -9.21 2.41 5.28
N ARG A 82 -9.05 2.09 6.56
CA ARG A 82 -9.19 3.03 7.67
C ARG A 82 -7.81 3.48 8.10
N LEU A 83 -7.59 4.78 8.15
CA LEU A 83 -6.31 5.38 8.50
C LEU A 83 -6.53 6.77 9.09
N THR A 84 -5.52 7.29 9.78
CA THR A 84 -5.48 8.70 10.16
C THR A 84 -4.63 9.44 9.15
N ILE A 85 -5.22 10.43 8.49
CA ILE A 85 -4.49 11.35 7.63
C ILE A 85 -3.85 12.40 8.54
N ASP A 86 -2.53 12.53 8.46
CA ASP A 86 -1.79 13.62 9.10
C ASP A 86 -1.43 14.65 8.02
N TYR A 87 -1.98 15.85 8.16
CA TYR A 87 -1.82 16.93 7.19
C TYR A 87 -1.63 18.27 7.92
N MET A 88 -0.41 18.81 7.90
CA MET A 88 -0.03 20.01 8.63
C MET A 88 -0.36 19.88 10.15
N GLU A 89 -1.18 20.76 10.71
CA GLU A 89 -1.64 20.68 12.11
C GLU A 89 -2.97 19.93 12.26
N TRP A 90 -3.40 19.22 11.21
CA TRP A 90 -4.69 18.54 11.18
C TRP A 90 -4.54 17.03 11.09
N GLN A 91 -5.10 16.33 12.07
CA GLN A 91 -5.22 14.88 12.06
C GLN A 91 -6.69 14.49 11.95
N ARG A 92 -7.04 13.73 10.91
CA ARG A 92 -8.41 13.25 10.71
C ARG A 92 -8.45 11.76 10.42
N PRO A 93 -9.25 10.99 11.18
CA PRO A 93 -9.61 9.63 10.78
C PRO A 93 -10.36 9.67 9.44
N ALA A 94 -9.98 8.77 8.54
CA ALA A 94 -10.59 8.62 7.22
C ALA A 94 -10.87 7.14 6.93
N VAL A 95 -11.93 6.90 6.16
CA VAL A 95 -12.22 5.61 5.54
C VAL A 95 -12.22 5.87 4.04
N LEU A 96 -11.23 5.30 3.34
CA LEU A 96 -10.97 5.57 1.93
C LEU A 96 -11.11 4.29 1.12
N PRO A 97 -11.64 4.35 -0.11
CA PRO A 97 -11.59 3.23 -1.03
C PRO A 97 -10.14 2.88 -1.36
N TYR A 98 -9.82 1.59 -1.50
CA TYR A 98 -8.55 1.16 -2.07
C TYR A 98 -8.76 0.07 -3.11
N SER A 99 -7.77 -0.08 -3.98
CA SER A 99 -7.66 -1.20 -4.92
C SER A 99 -6.28 -1.81 -4.80
N TYR A 100 -6.21 -3.14 -4.82
CA TYR A 100 -4.97 -3.89 -4.78
C TYR A 100 -4.87 -4.84 -5.98
N HIS A 101 -3.82 -4.68 -6.79
CA HIS A 101 -3.57 -5.54 -7.94
C HIS A 101 -2.08 -5.75 -8.19
N LYS A 102 -1.63 -7.01 -8.27
CA LYS A 102 -0.25 -7.41 -8.58
C LYS A 102 0.79 -6.69 -7.71
N ASN A 103 0.62 -6.72 -6.39
CA ASN A 103 1.49 -6.02 -5.44
C ASN A 103 1.47 -4.49 -5.57
N TYR A 104 0.46 -3.93 -6.23
CA TYR A 104 0.27 -2.48 -6.32
C TYR A 104 -0.97 -2.10 -5.52
N LEU A 105 -0.77 -1.21 -4.56
CA LEU A 105 -1.84 -0.65 -3.75
C LEU A 105 -2.10 0.78 -4.21
N LYS A 106 -3.38 1.10 -4.43
CA LYS A 106 -3.85 2.46 -4.66
C LYS A 106 -4.94 2.78 -3.65
N ILE A 107 -4.75 3.84 -2.88
CA ILE A 107 -5.73 4.41 -1.96
C ILE A 107 -6.30 5.65 -2.64
N THR A 108 -7.63 5.77 -2.70
CA THR A 108 -8.28 6.91 -3.34
C THR A 108 -8.52 8.00 -2.29
N PRO A 109 -7.78 9.12 -2.33
CA PRO A 109 -8.01 10.21 -1.40
C PRO A 109 -9.36 10.90 -1.68
N PRO A 110 -9.89 11.67 -0.71
CA PRO A 110 -11.05 12.52 -0.94
C PRO A 110 -10.79 13.54 -2.06
N ASP A 111 -11.82 13.89 -2.83
CA ASP A 111 -11.73 14.82 -3.98
C ASP A 111 -11.09 16.19 -3.66
N GLN A 112 -11.07 16.59 -2.38
CA GLN A 112 -10.52 17.85 -1.90
C GLN A 112 -9.00 17.80 -1.67
N LEU A 113 -8.38 16.62 -1.71
CA LEU A 113 -6.95 16.42 -1.52
C LEU A 113 -6.33 16.00 -2.86
N PRO A 114 -5.65 16.92 -3.58
CA PRO A 114 -5.08 16.66 -4.90
C PRO A 114 -3.74 15.91 -4.80
N LEU A 115 -3.76 14.75 -4.15
CA LEU A 115 -2.59 13.91 -3.91
C LEU A 115 -2.80 12.52 -4.51
N LEU A 116 -1.70 11.82 -4.77
CA LEU A 116 -1.71 10.43 -5.19
C LEU A 116 -1.23 9.57 -4.01
N LEU A 117 -1.92 8.46 -3.74
CA LEU A 117 -1.54 7.49 -2.70
C LEU A 117 -1.49 6.11 -3.32
N GLU A 118 -0.41 5.85 -4.05
CA GLU A 118 -0.20 4.57 -4.69
C GLU A 118 1.26 4.15 -4.65
N GLY A 119 1.48 2.84 -4.71
CA GLY A 119 2.78 2.26 -4.45
C GLY A 119 2.82 0.75 -4.50
N SER A 120 4.03 0.20 -4.44
CA SER A 120 4.23 -1.24 -4.34
C SER A 120 4.07 -1.73 -2.90
N VAL A 121 3.59 -2.95 -2.76
CA VAL A 121 3.43 -3.66 -1.49
C VAL A 121 4.24 -4.94 -1.53
N GLU A 122 5.08 -5.13 -0.54
CA GLU A 122 5.85 -6.35 -0.36
C GLU A 122 5.51 -6.98 0.99
N PHE A 123 5.14 -8.25 0.96
CA PHE A 123 4.86 -9.01 2.17
C PHE A 123 6.09 -9.81 2.60
N GLN A 124 6.59 -9.50 3.79
CA GLN A 124 7.64 -10.22 4.50
C GLN A 124 7.09 -10.63 5.88
N ASN A 125 6.03 -11.46 5.87
CA ASN A 125 5.24 -11.84 7.06
C ASN A 125 6.13 -12.05 8.30
N PRO A 126 5.94 -11.29 9.40
CA PRO A 126 4.80 -10.45 9.77
C PRO A 126 4.86 -8.98 9.35
N VAL A 127 5.77 -8.61 8.46
CA VAL A 127 5.97 -7.24 7.98
C VAL A 127 5.33 -7.04 6.62
N LEU A 128 4.70 -5.89 6.44
CA LEU A 128 4.28 -5.33 5.16
C LEU A 128 5.12 -4.10 4.88
N GLN A 129 5.76 -4.04 3.72
CA GLN A 129 6.41 -2.83 3.23
C GLN A 129 5.52 -2.19 2.16
N PHE A 130 5.15 -0.93 2.36
CA PHE A 130 4.44 -0.14 1.37
C PHE A 130 5.34 1.00 0.89
N THR A 131 5.75 0.93 -0.37
CA THR A 131 6.65 1.90 -0.99
C THR A 131 5.85 2.78 -1.94
N LEU A 132 5.68 4.06 -1.58
CA LEU A 132 5.00 5.02 -2.46
C LEU A 132 5.76 5.20 -3.77
N THR A 133 5.02 5.38 -4.86
CA THR A 133 5.61 5.86 -6.10
C THR A 133 6.22 7.23 -5.91
N THR A 134 7.21 7.57 -6.76
CA THR A 134 7.80 8.90 -6.77
C THR A 134 6.74 9.98 -6.96
N GLU A 135 5.78 9.78 -7.86
CA GLU A 135 4.70 10.74 -8.09
C GLU A 135 3.82 10.92 -6.85
N SER A 136 3.48 9.82 -6.16
CA SER A 136 2.72 9.88 -4.91
C SER A 136 3.46 10.68 -3.84
N TYR A 137 4.73 10.36 -3.57
CA TYR A 137 5.47 11.07 -2.54
C TYR A 137 5.76 12.52 -2.90
N MET A 138 6.09 12.81 -4.17
CA MET A 138 6.29 14.18 -4.64
C MET A 138 5.00 15.01 -4.54
N SER A 139 3.82 14.44 -4.80
CA SER A 139 2.53 15.12 -4.61
C SER A 139 2.28 15.49 -3.13
N ILE A 140 2.65 14.59 -2.20
CA ILE A 140 2.57 14.84 -0.76
C ILE A 140 3.52 15.98 -0.36
N LEU A 141 4.76 15.96 -0.85
CA LEU A 141 5.76 17.00 -0.55
C LEU A 141 5.35 18.36 -1.13
N GLN A 142 4.80 18.39 -2.34
CA GLN A 142 4.30 19.63 -2.94
C GLN A 142 3.18 20.26 -2.10
N LEU A 143 2.32 19.43 -1.51
CA LEU A 143 1.21 19.88 -0.70
C LEU A 143 1.66 20.33 0.71
N LEU A 144 2.52 19.55 1.38
CA LEU A 144 2.94 19.81 2.75
C LEU A 144 4.07 20.85 2.86
N HIS A 145 5.00 20.84 1.91
CA HIS A 145 6.23 21.62 2.04
C HIS A 145 6.85 21.93 0.65
N PRO A 146 6.24 22.85 -0.11
CA PRO A 146 6.59 23.11 -1.51
C PRO A 146 8.04 23.58 -1.72
N SER A 147 8.71 24.10 -0.68
CA SER A 147 10.10 24.54 -0.77
C SER A 147 11.11 23.41 -1.02
N PHE A 148 10.74 22.14 -0.84
CA PHE A 148 11.60 21.03 -1.25
C PHE A 148 11.65 20.83 -2.76
N TYR A 149 10.64 21.29 -3.51
CA TYR A 149 10.53 21.04 -4.94
C TYR A 149 11.68 21.67 -5.75
N ASP A 150 12.20 22.79 -5.26
CA ASP A 150 13.35 23.48 -5.83
C ASP A 150 14.69 22.85 -5.43
N ARG A 151 14.70 21.91 -4.47
CA ARG A 151 15.90 21.31 -3.88
C ARG A 151 16.10 19.84 -4.23
N ILE A 152 15.02 19.13 -4.56
CA ILE A 152 15.05 17.70 -4.90
C ILE A 152 14.67 17.47 -6.37
N LEU A 153 15.28 16.47 -7.00
CA LEU A 153 14.86 15.95 -8.30
C LEU A 153 13.71 14.96 -8.15
N SER A 154 13.81 14.09 -7.15
CA SER A 154 12.79 13.11 -6.79
C SER A 154 13.01 12.60 -5.37
N ALA A 155 11.99 11.98 -4.80
CA ALA A 155 12.10 11.24 -3.56
C ALA A 155 11.09 10.09 -3.53
N ASN A 156 11.39 9.05 -2.76
CA ASN A 156 10.49 7.95 -2.44
C ASN A 156 10.44 7.74 -0.93
N VAL A 157 9.33 7.19 -0.44
CA VAL A 157 9.18 6.76 0.95
C VAL A 157 8.65 5.34 1.02
N SER A 158 9.25 4.52 1.86
CA SER A 158 8.79 3.18 2.22
C SER A 158 8.32 3.17 3.67
N TYR A 159 7.13 2.66 3.92
CA TYR A 159 6.59 2.44 5.26
C TYR A 159 6.66 0.96 5.59
N PHE A 160 7.21 0.62 6.76
CA PHE A 160 7.22 -0.76 7.24
C PHE A 160 6.19 -0.90 8.33
N MET A 161 5.25 -1.80 8.11
CA MET A 161 4.09 -2.01 8.97
C MET A 161 4.10 -3.42 9.52
N GLN A 162 3.80 -3.56 10.79
CA GLN A 162 3.71 -4.86 11.45
C GLN A 162 2.24 -5.19 11.70
N ARG A 163 1.86 -6.44 11.43
CA ARG A 163 0.49 -6.89 11.68
C ARG A 163 0.15 -6.80 13.17
N GLN A 164 -1.01 -6.23 13.48
CA GLN A 164 -1.57 -6.21 14.83
C GLN A 164 -2.43 -7.46 15.00
N ASN A 165 -2.04 -8.32 15.94
CA ASN A 165 -2.77 -9.54 16.30
C ASN A 165 -4.01 -9.24 17.16
#